data_AF-A0A378MVL3-F1
#
_entry.id   AF-A0A378MVL3-F1
#
_cell.length_a   1.000
_cell.length_b   1.000
_cell.length_c   1.000
_cell.angle_alpha   90.00
_cell.angle_beta   90.00
_cell.angle_gamma   90.00
#
_symmetry.space_group_name_H-M   'P 1'
#
loop_
_entity.id
_entity.type
_entity.pdbx_description
1 polymer ?
#
loop_
_entity_poly.entity_id
_entity_poly.type
_entity_poly.pdbx_seq_one_letter_code
_entity_poly.pdbx_strand_id
1 'polypeptide(L)'
;MPSRDPLSVDLDQASEQVKAVGSIHDTDQVDLSAFKQNGGKMLIYQGVSDPIFSAVDLKNWYQSLQQAVENPQHFCKIVFRVGNEPLWARGNGE
;
A
#
# COMPACT_ATOMS: atom_id res chain seq x y z
N MET A 1 -24.34 -11.12 3.41
CA MET A 1 -22.95 -11.62 3.50
C MET A 1 -23.00 -12.98 4.19
N PRO A 2 -22.36 -14.04 3.69
CA PRO A 2 -22.28 -15.28 4.45
C PRO A 2 -21.52 -14.99 5.75
N SER A 3 -22.07 -15.45 6.88
CA SER A 3 -21.59 -15.18 8.23
C SER A 3 -20.41 -16.10 8.60
N ARG A 4 -19.26 -15.95 7.91
CA ARG A 4 -18.04 -16.67 8.31
C ARG A 4 -17.55 -16.06 9.63
N ASP A 5 -17.38 -16.90 10.65
CA ASP A 5 -16.80 -16.48 11.93
C ASP A 5 -15.31 -16.13 11.74
N PRO A 6 -14.89 -14.88 11.99
CA PRO A 6 -13.49 -14.47 11.85
C PRO A 6 -12.54 -15.25 12.76
N LEU A 7 -13.02 -15.78 13.89
CA LEU A 7 -12.21 -16.53 14.85
C LEU A 7 -11.97 -17.99 14.42
N SER A 8 -12.69 -18.45 13.39
CA SER A 8 -12.58 -19.82 12.86
C SER A 8 -11.64 -19.93 11.65
N VAL A 9 -10.93 -18.86 11.29
CA VAL A 9 -10.07 -18.82 10.11
C VAL A 9 -8.81 -19.64 10.32
N ASP A 10 -8.63 -20.67 9.48
CA ASP A 10 -7.35 -21.34 9.29
C ASP A 10 -6.43 -20.44 8.43
N LEU A 11 -5.31 -20.00 8.99
CA LEU A 11 -4.39 -19.06 8.34
C LEU A 11 -3.60 -19.69 7.18
N ASP A 12 -3.34 -20.99 7.23
CA ASP A 12 -2.61 -21.68 6.16
C ASP A 12 -3.51 -21.75 4.91
N GLN A 13 -4.75 -22.19 5.10
CA GLN A 13 -5.74 -22.20 4.02
C GLN A 13 -6.03 -20.78 3.51
N ALA A 14 -6.16 -19.80 4.40
CA ALA A 14 -6.40 -18.41 4.01
C ALA A 14 -5.24 -17.82 3.20
N SER A 15 -4.00 -18.15 3.54
CA SER A 15 -2.82 -17.71 2.78
C SER A 15 -2.86 -18.22 1.34
N GLU A 16 -3.23 -19.49 1.14
CA GLU A 16 -3.37 -20.06 -0.20
C GLU A 16 -4.49 -19.39 -1.00
N GLN A 17 -5.63 -19.12 -0.37
CA GLN A 17 -6.77 -18.44 -0.99
C GLN A 17 -6.42 -17.01 -1.42
N VAL A 18 -5.70 -16.26 -0.58
CA VAL A 18 -5.22 -14.91 -0.91
C VAL A 18 -4.22 -14.96 -2.06
N LYS A 19 -3.25 -15.88 -2.02
CA LYS A 19 -2.27 -16.06 -3.11
C LYS A 19 -2.93 -16.37 -4.46
N ALA A 20 -4.03 -17.15 -4.45
CA ALA A 20 -4.73 -17.52 -5.68
C ALA A 20 -5.27 -16.30 -6.45
N VAL A 21 -5.61 -15.22 -5.74
CA VAL A 21 -6.09 -13.97 -6.35
C VAL A 21 -5.06 -12.84 -6.38
N GLY A 22 -3.91 -13.02 -5.70
CA GLY A 22 -2.84 -12.05 -5.60
C GLY A 22 -2.31 -11.57 -6.95
N SER A 23 -2.26 -12.44 -7.96
CA SER A 23 -1.81 -12.04 -9.32
C SER A 23 -2.61 -10.89 -9.97
N ILE A 24 -3.84 -10.64 -9.52
CA ILE A 24 -4.71 -9.58 -10.04
C ILE A 24 -4.83 -8.41 -9.06
N HIS A 25 -4.64 -8.64 -7.76
CA HIS A 25 -4.86 -7.65 -6.70
C HIS A 25 -3.57 -7.08 -6.09
N ASP A 26 -2.47 -7.81 -6.14
CA ASP A 26 -1.20 -7.40 -5.55
C ASP A 26 -0.53 -6.36 -6.47
N THR A 27 -0.46 -5.14 -5.97
CA THR A 27 0.17 -4.01 -6.67
C THR A 27 1.47 -3.61 -5.97
N ASP A 28 2.35 -4.58 -5.76
CA ASP A 28 3.59 -4.46 -5.00
C ASP A 28 4.86 -4.41 -5.86
N GLN A 29 4.72 -4.46 -7.18
CA GLN A 29 5.86 -4.35 -8.11
C GLN A 29 6.58 -3.00 -7.99
N VAL A 30 7.91 -3.04 -8.12
CA VAL A 30 8.79 -1.87 -8.05
C VAL A 30 9.33 -1.41 -9.41
N ASP A 31 9.08 -2.18 -10.48
CA ASP A 31 9.42 -1.74 -11.84
C ASP A 31 8.45 -0.65 -12.31
N LEU A 32 8.86 0.60 -12.12
CA LEU A 32 8.14 1.79 -12.59
C LEU A 32 8.85 2.44 -13.79
N SER A 33 9.68 1.69 -14.53
CA SER A 33 10.51 2.21 -15.61
C SER A 33 9.67 2.85 -16.73
N ALA A 34 8.63 2.18 -17.20
CA ALA A 34 7.72 2.71 -18.22
C ALA A 34 6.99 3.98 -17.73
N PHE A 35 6.52 3.99 -16.48
CA PHE A 35 5.88 5.16 -15.89
C PHE A 35 6.83 6.37 -15.85
N LYS A 36 8.08 6.15 -15.39
CA LYS A 36 9.14 7.18 -15.37
C LYS A 36 9.50 7.66 -16.77
N GLN A 37 9.69 6.75 -17.72
CA GLN A 37 10.07 7.07 -19.11
C GLN A 37 9.03 7.94 -19.82
N ASN A 38 7.74 7.74 -19.51
CA ASN A 38 6.64 8.53 -20.03
C ASN A 38 6.40 9.83 -19.24
N GLY A 39 7.33 10.24 -18.36
CA GLY A 39 7.26 11.48 -17.62
C GLY A 39 6.33 11.47 -16.40
N GLY A 40 5.85 10.29 -15.99
CA GLY A 40 4.94 10.12 -14.86
C GLY A 40 5.49 10.66 -13.55
N LYS A 41 4.59 11.20 -12.72
CA LYS A 41 4.87 11.67 -11.36
C LYS A 41 3.86 11.08 -10.39
N MET A 42 4.34 10.58 -9.27
CA MET A 42 3.56 9.89 -8.25
C MET A 42 3.84 10.53 -6.89
N LEU A 43 2.76 10.82 -6.16
CA LEU A 43 2.78 11.21 -4.76
C LEU A 43 1.83 10.27 -4.02
N ILE A 44 2.35 9.53 -3.04
CA ILE A 44 1.55 8.64 -2.20
C ILE A 44 1.46 9.27 -0.81
N TYR A 45 0.27 9.22 -0.21
CA TYR A 45 0.02 9.78 1.12
C TYR A 45 -0.68 8.74 2.01
N GLN A 46 -0.20 8.56 3.24
CA GLN A 46 -0.80 7.63 4.20
C GLN A 46 -0.71 8.17 5.63
N GLY A 47 -1.72 7.88 6.45
CA GLY A 47 -1.65 8.14 7.89
C GLY A 47 -0.82 7.08 8.61
N VAL A 48 0.04 7.49 9.55
CA VAL A 48 0.83 6.53 10.35
C VAL A 48 -0.05 5.68 11.27
N SER A 49 -1.25 6.14 11.59
CA SER A 49 -2.22 5.48 12.47
C SER A 49 -3.40 4.86 11.70
N ASP A 50 -3.24 4.55 10.42
CA ASP A 50 -4.29 3.90 9.64
C ASP A 50 -4.53 2.46 10.17
N PRO A 51 -5.75 2.12 10.63
CA PRO A 51 -6.04 0.81 11.21
C PRO A 51 -6.30 -0.28 10.17
N ILE A 52 -6.43 0.08 8.88
CA ILE A 52 -6.77 -0.84 7.79
C ILE A 52 -5.52 -1.21 6.99
N PHE A 53 -4.70 -0.22 6.61
CA PHE A 53 -3.50 -0.44 5.81
C PHE A 53 -2.23 -0.02 6.56
N SER A 54 -1.25 -0.91 6.60
CA SER A 54 0.02 -0.69 7.30
C SER A 54 0.87 0.41 6.66
N ALA A 55 1.21 1.44 7.43
CA ALA A 55 2.18 2.46 7.01
C ALA A 55 3.61 1.90 6.92
N VAL A 56 3.90 0.84 7.66
CA VAL A 56 5.19 0.15 7.64
C VAL A 56 5.38 -0.59 6.31
N ASP A 57 4.32 -1.20 5.77
CA ASP A 57 4.40 -1.94 4.51
C ASP A 57 4.66 -0.99 3.33
N LEU A 58 3.98 0.17 3.29
CA LEU A 58 4.25 1.19 2.27
C LEU A 58 5.69 1.73 2.36
N LYS A 59 6.19 1.95 3.58
CA LYS A 59 7.60 2.34 3.80
C LYS A 59 8.55 1.28 3.24
N ASN A 60 8.31 0.01 3.55
CA ASN A 60 9.17 -1.10 3.10
C ASN A 60 9.13 -1.26 1.56
N TRP A 61 7.96 -1.12 0.95
CA TRP A 61 7.83 -1.08 -0.50
C TRP A 61 8.63 0.06 -1.12
N TYR A 62 8.56 1.27 -0.56
CA TYR A 62 9.33 2.41 -1.06
C TYR A 62 10.85 2.22 -0.87
N GLN A 63 11.29 1.57 0.21
CA GLN A 63 12.69 1.18 0.38
C GLN A 63 13.13 0.18 -0.69
N SER A 64 12.26 -0.77 -1.06
CA SER A 64 12.52 -1.70 -2.15
C SER A 64 12.61 -0.97 -3.50
N LEU A 65 11.76 0.03 -3.74
CA LEU A 65 11.85 0.92 -4.91
C LEU A 65 13.18 1.69 -4.95
N GLN A 66 13.67 2.17 -3.81
CA GLN A 66 14.97 2.86 -3.71
C GLN A 66 16.17 1.95 -4.01
N GLN A 67 16.04 0.65 -3.76
CA GLN A 67 17.08 -0.33 -4.11
C GLN A 67 17.02 -0.69 -5.60
N ALA A 68 15.82 -0.75 -6.20
CA ALA A 68 15.63 -1.15 -7.59
C ALA A 68 15.82 -0.01 -8.61
N VAL A 69 15.56 1.24 -8.21
CA VAL A 69 15.51 2.39 -9.12
C VAL A 69 16.43 3.50 -8.64
N GLU A 70 17.23 4.06 -9.56
CA GLU A 70 18.07 5.20 -9.25
C GLU A 70 17.25 6.49 -9.10
N ASN A 71 17.49 7.21 -8.00
CA ASN A 71 16.89 8.51 -7.68
C ASN A 71 15.35 8.53 -7.80
N PRO A 72 14.61 7.61 -7.14
CA PRO A 72 13.16 7.53 -7.29
C PRO A 72 12.44 8.78 -6.81
N GLN A 73 13.03 9.54 -5.88
CA GLN A 73 12.50 10.80 -5.35
C GLN A 73 12.22 11.88 -6.42
N HIS A 74 12.79 11.76 -7.62
CA HIS A 74 12.52 12.67 -8.74
C HIS A 74 11.16 12.43 -9.42
N PHE A 75 10.53 11.27 -9.19
CA PHE A 75 9.26 10.93 -9.81
C PHE A 75 8.25 10.25 -8.87
N CYS A 76 8.69 9.64 -7.77
CA CYS A 76 7.83 9.02 -6.77
C CYS A 76 8.22 9.54 -5.38
N LYS A 77 7.25 10.05 -4.62
CA LYS A 77 7.44 10.49 -3.24
C LYS A 77 6.34 9.92 -2.35
N ILE A 78 6.70 9.58 -1.11
CA ILE A 78 5.75 9.17 -0.08
C ILE A 78 5.69 10.24 1.01
N VAL A 79 4.49 10.49 1.53
CA VAL A 79 4.25 11.43 2.63
C VAL A 79 3.43 10.74 3.71
N PHE A 80 3.97 10.72 4.92
CA PHE A 80 3.27 10.19 6.08
C PHE A 80 2.65 11.32 6.90
N ARG A 81 1.35 11.19 7.19
CA ARG A 81 0.66 12.07 8.14
C ARG A 81 0.83 11.53 9.54
N VAL A 82 1.32 12.37 10.43
CA VAL A 82 1.32 12.09 11.88
C VAL A 82 0.02 12.64 12.48
N GLY A 83 -0.75 11.79 13.16
CA GLY A 83 -2.04 12.11 13.77
C GLY A 83 -2.85 10.85 14.08
N ASN A 84 -3.87 10.96 14.93
CA ASN A 84 -4.70 9.82 15.36
C ASN A 84 -5.85 9.49 14.40
N GLU A 85 -6.09 10.33 13.39
CA GLU A 85 -7.20 10.15 12.45
C GLU A 85 -6.75 9.41 11.18
N PRO A 86 -7.45 8.34 10.76
CA PRO A 86 -7.26 7.75 9.44
C PRO A 86 -7.63 8.77 8.37
N LEU A 87 -6.86 8.83 7.28
CA LEU A 87 -7.03 9.86 6.24
C LEU A 87 -8.43 9.85 5.61
N TRP A 88 -9.03 8.67 5.47
CA TRP A 88 -10.35 8.48 4.88
C TRP A 88 -11.50 8.92 5.80
N ALA A 89 -11.23 9.16 7.09
CA ALA A 89 -12.26 9.47 8.09
C ALA A 89 -12.60 10.97 8.22
N ARG A 90 -12.11 11.84 7.32
CA ARG A 90 -12.59 13.25 7.28
C ARG A 90 -14.01 13.30 6.68
N GLY A 91 -14.99 13.02 7.52
CA GLY A 91 -16.35 13.51 7.38
C GLY A 91 -16.44 14.98 7.82
N ASN A 92 -17.01 15.80 6.93
CA ASN A 92 -17.47 17.18 7.12
C ASN A 92 -16.36 18.25 7.14
N GLY A 93 -16.42 19.10 6.12
CA GLY A 93 -15.44 20.14 5.86
C GLY A 93 -15.39 21.23 6.92
N GLU A 94 -14.15 21.63 7.21
CA GLU A 94 -13.72 22.98 7.56
C GLU A 94 -12.34 23.19 6.89
#